data_AF-A0A1F7LV93-F1
#
_entry.id   AF-A0A1F7LV93-F1
#
_cell.length_a   1.000
_cell.length_b   1.000
_cell.length_c   1.000
_cell.angle_alpha   90.00
_cell.angle_beta   90.00
_cell.angle_gamma   90.00
#
_symmetry.space_group_name_H-M   'P 1'
#
loop_
_entity.id
_entity.type
_entity.pdbx_description
1 polymer ?
#
loop_
_entity_poly.entity_id
_entity_poly.type
_entity_poly.pdbx_seq_one_letter_code
_entity_poly.pdbx_strand_id
1 'polypeptide(L)'
;MRMRTGWIAMGLLAVSCALVPGAVAGSEDKAAKGEAKININEASKAQLMKLAGVGASTAERILAFRQAHGLFRRVQDLEKVEGVGKGVLEKNQGRLTVK
;
A
#
# COMPACT_ATOMS: atom_id res chain seq x y z
N MET A 1 1.14 62.08 44.81
CA MET A 1 2.54 62.57 44.82
C MET A 1 3.44 61.48 44.22
N ARG A 2 4.23 61.83 43.18
CA ARG A 2 5.26 61.02 42.46
C ARG A 2 4.75 59.83 41.63
N MET A 3 4.63 59.91 40.30
CA MET A 3 5.64 60.12 39.23
C MET A 3 6.51 58.91 38.93
N ARG A 4 6.78 58.74 37.62
CA ARG A 4 7.91 58.05 36.93
C ARG A 4 7.55 56.72 36.28
N THR A 5 7.29 56.68 34.98
CA THR A 5 8.27 56.62 33.87
C THR A 5 9.16 55.37 33.93
N GLY A 6 9.05 54.52 32.91
CA GLY A 6 10.00 53.42 32.66
C GLY A 6 9.69 52.70 31.35
N TRP A 7 10.24 53.21 30.25
CA TRP A 7 10.45 52.46 29.01
C TRP A 7 11.27 51.19 29.29
N ILE A 8 10.76 50.02 28.92
CA ILE A 8 11.56 48.82 28.62
C ILE A 8 10.78 48.10 27.51
N ALA A 9 11.07 48.37 26.23
CA ALA A 9 12.12 47.74 25.44
C ALA A 9 11.86 46.24 25.18
N MET A 10 11.62 45.94 23.89
CA MET A 10 12.39 44.95 23.14
C MET A 10 12.39 43.51 23.68
N GLY A 11 11.59 42.63 23.08
CA GLY A 11 11.60 41.22 23.44
C GLY A 11 11.00 40.33 22.36
N LEU A 12 11.75 40.16 21.27
CA LEU A 12 11.55 39.12 20.28
C LEU A 12 11.61 37.74 20.98
N LEU A 13 10.47 37.05 21.10
CA LEU A 13 10.43 35.64 21.48
C LEU A 13 9.63 34.91 20.39
N ALA A 14 10.32 34.50 19.33
CA ALA A 14 10.80 33.13 19.19
C ALA A 14 9.62 32.15 19.15
N VAL A 15 9.11 32.00 17.93
CA VAL A 15 8.21 30.94 17.48
C VAL A 15 8.77 29.60 17.97
N SER A 16 8.16 29.07 19.03
CA SER A 16 8.26 27.66 19.39
C SER A 16 7.33 26.87 18.49
N CYS A 17 7.91 26.14 17.55
CA CYS A 17 7.34 24.87 17.13
C CYS A 17 8.49 23.97 16.69
N ALA A 18 9.04 23.26 17.67
CA ALA A 18 9.87 22.10 17.42
C ALA A 18 9.00 21.02 16.78
N LEU A 19 9.23 20.71 15.50
CA LEU A 19 8.71 19.50 14.87
C LEU A 19 9.68 19.02 13.79
N VAL A 20 10.46 18.00 14.14
CA VAL A 20 11.35 17.21 13.27
C VAL A 20 11.11 15.75 13.67
N PRO A 21 11.27 14.72 12.81
CA PRO A 21 11.27 14.62 11.34
C PRO A 21 10.28 13.54 10.82
N GLY A 22 9.97 13.48 9.52
CA GLY A 22 9.30 12.27 9.01
C GLY A 22 8.70 12.26 7.61
N ALA A 23 9.41 12.71 6.58
CA ALA A 23 9.10 12.41 5.19
C ALA A 23 10.42 12.52 4.42
N VAL A 24 10.89 11.55 3.64
CA VAL A 24 10.21 10.58 2.80
C VAL A 24 11.20 9.42 2.63
N ALA A 25 10.81 8.22 3.06
CA ALA A 25 11.49 7.01 2.64
C ALA A 25 11.16 6.79 1.17
N GLY A 26 12.14 7.05 0.30
CA GLY A 26 12.12 6.54 -1.06
C GLY A 26 12.17 5.02 -1.00
N SER A 27 11.05 4.37 -1.27
CA SER A 27 11.07 2.96 -1.66
C SER A 27 11.39 2.90 -3.14
N GLU A 28 12.66 2.60 -3.41
CA GLU A 28 13.15 2.08 -4.66
C GLU A 28 12.43 0.76 -4.97
N ASP A 29 11.47 0.75 -5.90
CA ASP A 29 10.97 -0.51 -6.44
C ASP A 29 11.70 -0.82 -7.75
N LYS A 30 12.71 -1.68 -7.60
CA LYS A 30 13.48 -2.32 -8.66
C LYS A 30 12.51 -2.95 -9.68
N ALA A 31 12.27 -2.23 -10.78
CA ALA A 31 11.62 -2.78 -11.96
C ALA A 31 12.58 -3.74 -12.68
N ALA A 32 12.78 -4.91 -12.11
CA ALA A 32 13.45 -6.03 -12.76
C ALA A 32 12.53 -6.54 -13.88
N LYS A 33 12.89 -6.10 -15.08
CA LYS A 33 12.34 -6.48 -16.38
C LYS A 33 12.57 -7.98 -16.62
N GLY A 34 11.49 -8.75 -16.51
CA GLY A 34 11.41 -10.16 -16.85
C GLY A 34 10.09 -10.64 -16.29
N GLU A 35 9.15 -11.00 -17.17
CA GLU A 35 7.77 -11.44 -16.91
C GLU A 35 7.52 -11.84 -15.45
N ALA A 36 7.34 -10.82 -14.59
CA ALA A 36 7.47 -11.02 -13.17
C ALA A 36 6.19 -11.68 -12.72
N LYS A 37 6.29 -12.97 -12.36
CA LYS A 37 5.17 -13.71 -11.80
C LYS A 37 4.58 -12.87 -10.67
N ILE A 38 3.28 -12.62 -10.75
CA ILE A 38 2.55 -11.84 -9.76
C ILE A 38 2.37 -12.72 -8.54
N ASN A 39 3.01 -12.33 -7.44
CA ASN A 39 2.83 -13.03 -6.17
C ASN A 39 1.45 -12.71 -5.60
N ILE A 40 0.58 -13.70 -5.46
CA ILE A 40 -0.79 -13.49 -4.97
C ILE A 40 -0.83 -13.04 -3.52
N ASN A 41 0.22 -13.26 -2.72
CA ASN A 41 0.24 -12.85 -1.31
C ASN A 41 0.69 -11.39 -1.13
N GLU A 42 1.58 -10.91 -2.00
CA GLU A 42 2.19 -9.58 -1.93
C GLU A 42 1.61 -8.62 -2.98
N ALA A 43 0.87 -9.13 -3.97
CA ALA A 43 0.37 -8.30 -5.05
C ALA A 43 -0.59 -7.23 -4.56
N SER A 44 -0.34 -6.01 -5.02
CA SER A 44 -1.22 -4.86 -4.88
C SER A 44 -2.48 -5.02 -5.74
N LYS A 45 -3.56 -4.29 -5.39
CA LYS A 45 -4.80 -4.24 -6.19
C LYS A 45 -4.53 -4.00 -7.68
N ALA A 46 -3.67 -3.04 -7.99
CA ALA A 46 -3.29 -2.71 -9.36
C ALA A 46 -2.55 -3.85 -10.08
N GLN A 47 -1.78 -4.68 -9.38
CA GLN A 47 -1.10 -5.84 -9.97
C GLN A 47 -2.10 -6.97 -10.24
N LEU A 48 -3.02 -7.23 -9.32
CA LEU A 48 -4.09 -8.21 -9.51
C LEU A 48 -5.00 -7.83 -10.69
N MET A 49 -5.29 -6.55 -10.88
CA MET A 49 -6.07 -6.05 -12.02
C MET A 49 -5.38 -6.20 -13.38
N LYS A 50 -4.07 -6.48 -13.41
CA LYS A 50 -3.35 -6.80 -14.68
C LYS A 50 -3.64 -8.22 -15.17
N LEU A 51 -4.28 -9.04 -14.35
CA LEU A 51 -4.64 -10.41 -14.70
C LEU A 51 -5.88 -10.42 -15.61
N ALA A 52 -5.89 -11.32 -16.59
CA ALA A 52 -6.99 -11.41 -17.54
C ALA A 52 -8.27 -11.87 -16.82
N GLY A 53 -9.31 -11.04 -16.83
CA GLY A 53 -10.58 -11.34 -16.16
C GLY A 53 -10.62 -11.01 -14.65
N VAL A 54 -9.61 -10.32 -14.11
CA VAL A 54 -9.64 -9.80 -12.73
C VAL A 54 -9.91 -8.30 -12.77
N GLY A 55 -11.08 -7.89 -12.30
CA GLY A 55 -11.48 -6.48 -12.17
C GLY A 55 -11.13 -5.87 -10.82
N ALA A 56 -11.48 -4.59 -10.63
CA ALA A 56 -11.28 -3.86 -9.38
C ALA A 56 -11.98 -4.54 -8.19
N SER A 57 -13.22 -4.99 -8.37
CA SER A 57 -14.01 -5.67 -7.33
C SER A 57 -13.40 -7.01 -6.94
N THR A 58 -12.94 -7.79 -7.92
CA THR A 58 -12.28 -9.08 -7.66
C THR A 58 -10.96 -8.87 -6.92
N ALA A 59 -10.17 -7.88 -7.32
CA ALA A 59 -8.91 -7.54 -6.66
C ALA A 59 -9.12 -7.11 -5.20
N GLU A 60 -10.16 -6.34 -4.90
CA GLU A 60 -10.55 -6.00 -3.52
C GLU A 60 -10.94 -7.24 -2.72
N ARG A 61 -11.73 -8.15 -3.30
CA ARG A 61 -12.10 -9.40 -2.62
C ARG A 61 -10.90 -10.29 -2.32
N ILE A 62 -9.90 -10.34 -3.21
CA ILE A 62 -8.65 -11.06 -2.95
C ILE A 62 -7.94 -10.47 -1.72
N LEU A 63 -7.87 -9.14 -1.62
CA LEU A 63 -7.26 -8.47 -0.46
C LEU A 63 -8.07 -8.71 0.82
N ALA A 64 -9.39 -8.62 0.76
CA ALA A 64 -10.28 -8.93 1.88
C ALA A 64 -10.14 -10.39 2.33
N PHE A 65 -10.01 -11.32 1.38
CA PHE A 65 -9.79 -12.73 1.67
C PHE A 65 -8.47 -12.95 2.41
N ARG A 66 -7.40 -12.22 2.05
CA ARG A 66 -6.13 -12.27 2.81
C ARG A 66 -6.30 -11.85 4.27
N GLN A 67 -7.14 -10.86 4.53
CA GLN A 67 -7.40 -10.37 5.88
C GLN A 67 -8.27 -11.34 6.69
N ALA A 68 -9.27 -11.97 6.05
CA ALA A 68 -10.21 -12.87 6.73
C ALA A 68 -9.67 -14.31 6.91
N HIS A 69 -9.00 -14.85 5.89
CA HIS A 69 -8.57 -16.25 5.84
C HIS A 69 -7.04 -16.42 5.95
N GLY A 70 -6.29 -15.34 5.84
CA GLY A 70 -4.82 -15.37 5.81
C GLY A 70 -4.25 -15.55 4.40
N LEU A 71 -2.94 -15.82 4.34
CA LEU A 71 -2.19 -15.93 3.09
C LEU A 71 -2.62 -17.14 2.25
N PHE A 72 -2.61 -16.99 0.93
CA PHE A 72 -2.88 -18.09 0.01
C PHE A 72 -1.70 -19.04 -0.01
N ARG A 73 -1.97 -20.35 0.07
CA ARG A 73 -0.94 -21.41 0.00
C ARG A 73 -0.65 -21.87 -1.43
N ARG A 74 -1.61 -21.71 -2.33
CA ARG A 74 -1.54 -22.16 -3.72
C ARG A 74 -2.28 -21.19 -4.61
N VAL A 75 -1.91 -21.16 -5.89
CA VAL A 75 -2.63 -20.38 -6.91
C VAL A 75 -4.11 -20.78 -6.99
N GLN A 76 -4.46 -22.07 -6.85
CA GLN A 76 -5.85 -22.56 -6.88
C GLN A 76 -6.72 -22.03 -5.75
N ASP A 77 -6.12 -21.57 -4.66
CA ASP A 77 -6.86 -21.06 -3.50
C ASP A 77 -7.57 -19.72 -3.83
N LEU A 78 -7.14 -19.05 -4.90
CA LEU A 78 -7.88 -17.93 -5.48
C LEU A 78 -9.28 -18.31 -5.96
N GLU A 79 -9.55 -19.57 -6.34
CA GLU A 79 -10.89 -20.01 -6.77
C GLU A 79 -11.93 -19.93 -5.63
N LYS A 80 -11.48 -19.84 -4.37
CA LYS A 80 -12.35 -19.61 -3.21
C LYS A 80 -12.81 -18.15 -3.11
N VAL A 81 -12.16 -17.23 -3.84
CA VAL A 81 -12.55 -15.82 -3.88
C VAL A 81 -13.63 -15.65 -4.92
N GLU A 82 -14.77 -15.11 -4.51
CA GLU A 82 -15.87 -14.80 -5.42
C GLU A 82 -15.41 -13.88 -6.57
N GLY A 83 -15.69 -14.30 -7.80
CA GLY A 83 -15.27 -13.58 -9.00
C GLY A 83 -13.90 -13.98 -9.57
N VAL A 84 -13.16 -14.88 -8.91
CA VAL A 84 -12.05 -15.62 -9.54
C VAL A 84 -12.51 -17.04 -9.82
N GLY A 85 -12.95 -17.29 -11.06
CA GLY A 85 -13.32 -18.64 -11.49
C GLY A 85 -12.17 -19.40 -12.15
N LYS A 86 -12.41 -20.69 -12.47
CA LYS A 86 -11.47 -21.55 -13.22
C LYS A 86 -10.93 -20.89 -14.49
N GLY A 87 -11.80 -20.27 -15.28
CA GLY A 87 -11.39 -19.62 -16.54
C GLY A 87 -10.47 -18.42 -16.34
N VAL A 88 -10.54 -17.72 -15.20
CA VAL A 88 -9.57 -16.67 -14.84
C VAL A 88 -8.27 -17.32 -14.41
N LEU A 89 -8.34 -18.37 -13.59
CA LEU A 89 -7.16 -19.06 -13.11
C LEU A 89 -6.35 -19.65 -14.28
N GLU A 90 -6.97 -20.41 -15.17
CA GLU A 90 -6.32 -21.06 -16.32
C GLU A 90 -5.59 -20.06 -17.21
N LYS A 91 -6.18 -18.89 -17.46
CA LYS A 91 -5.56 -17.82 -18.26
C LYS A 91 -4.36 -17.17 -17.58
N ASN A 92 -4.28 -17.25 -16.26
CA ASN A 92 -3.29 -16.53 -15.46
C ASN A 92 -2.32 -17.46 -14.70
N GLN A 93 -2.53 -18.77 -14.70
CA GLN A 93 -1.74 -19.77 -13.95
C GLN A 93 -0.23 -19.66 -14.22
N GLY A 94 0.17 -19.41 -15.47
CA GLY A 94 1.59 -19.22 -15.83
C GLY A 94 2.22 -17.91 -15.33
N ARG A 95 1.39 -16.93 -14.94
CA ARG A 95 1.78 -15.59 -14.49
C ARG A 95 1.64 -15.42 -12.98
N LEU A 96 1.07 -16.38 -12.28
CA LEU A 96 0.81 -16.33 -10.84
C LEU A 96 1.85 -17.14 -10.07
N THR A 97 2.25 -16.66 -8.91
CA THR A 97 3.10 -17.41 -7.98
C THR A 97 2.62 -17.24 -6.55
N VAL A 98 2.98 -18.20 -5.71
CA VAL A 98 2.86 -18.12 -4.26
C VAL A 98 4.25 -18.36 -3.68
N LYS A 99 4.68 -17.52 -2.74
CA LYS A 99 5.88 -17.71 -1.92
C LYS A 99 5.47 -17.99 -0.50
#